data_AF-A0A7S0SWM2-F1
#
_entry.id   AF-A0A7S0SWM2-F1
#
_cell.length_a   1.000
_cell.length_b   1.000
_cell.length_c   1.000
_cell.angle_alpha   90.00
_cell.angle_beta   90.00
_cell.angle_gamma   90.00
#
_symmetry.space_group_name_H-M   'P 1'
#
loop_
_entity.id
_entity.type
_entity.pdbx_description
1 polymer ?
#
loop_
_entity_poly.entity_id
_entity_poly.type
_entity_poly.pdbx_seq_one_letter_code
_entity_poly.pdbx_strand_id
1 'polypeptide(L)'
;CAADTYLNKRSVTLRYNSVRDTASITTVSAPPPPSPQPPPRPPPPPSPPPPSPPPRDVIAADFDLGPHLYLDVDTCQTVPDVPIEVSGLGQGVIVTARLTSRASDPTRMTISVNGITMNSTEADVQNGDKVQVRVCAPSAFGTNELFTLAYGNQLDAVIVRSNEAQPPPPPSPPPPSPPPPSPPPPSPPPPQSPPPPTPPPPDVTAVAFDIEDLYLDAGTCQTIPDDALVVSGLGQGVIVTARLSSTTSDSSGMTIWVNGSTMDSAEADVQNGDRIQINVCASSSFGSLELFTLDYGNHFDDVVVYSNLAPPPSPPPSPPPPSPPPPSPPPPSPPLPPPPSPPSPPPPDFKADEFELGIYVESVSLDQCITFPGLNEFVTVSGLGDSLQVEAWLEEGAYAADAHTRRSLLAYNNTAPWNWSEAAPGPWATLLVNATSVSYPINVSNGDRLQLKMCAADTYL
;
A
#
# COMPACT_ATOMS: atom_id res chain seq x y z
N CYS A 1 -36.90 -7.64 -3.29
CA CYS A 1 -36.62 -8.57 -2.17
C CYS A 1 -35.81 -9.71 -2.74
N ALA A 2 -34.66 -10.04 -2.14
CA ALA A 2 -33.98 -11.29 -2.46
C ALA A 2 -34.88 -12.45 -2.02
N ALA A 3 -34.95 -13.52 -2.82
CA ALA A 3 -35.57 -14.75 -2.39
C ALA A 3 -34.49 -15.57 -1.66
N ASP A 4 -34.79 -16.03 -0.44
CA ASP A 4 -33.91 -16.94 0.27
C ASP A 4 -33.78 -18.25 -0.54
N THR A 5 -32.57 -18.54 -1.01
CA THR A 5 -32.27 -19.80 -1.71
C THR A 5 -32.10 -20.90 -0.67
N TYR A 6 -33.18 -21.65 -0.44
CA TYR A 6 -33.16 -22.89 0.32
C TYR A 6 -32.31 -23.94 -0.43
N LEU A 7 -31.18 -24.34 0.16
CA LEU A 7 -30.28 -25.37 -0.37
C LEU A 7 -30.43 -26.65 0.44
N ASN A 8 -30.82 -27.74 -0.21
CA ASN A 8 -30.90 -29.06 0.42
C ASN A 8 -29.80 -29.97 -0.14
N LYS A 9 -29.02 -30.60 0.75
CA LYS A 9 -27.81 -31.39 0.41
C LYS A 9 -27.92 -32.79 1.00
N ARG A 10 -27.60 -33.81 0.18
CA ARG A 10 -27.58 -35.22 0.57
C ARG A 10 -26.22 -35.86 0.28
N SER A 11 -25.76 -36.74 1.17
CA SER A 11 -24.47 -37.44 1.08
C SER A 11 -24.62 -38.93 1.40
N VAL A 12 -23.93 -39.79 0.65
CA VAL A 12 -23.90 -41.25 0.87
C VAL A 12 -22.47 -41.74 0.75
N THR A 13 -22.05 -42.61 1.67
CA THR A 13 -20.76 -43.28 1.66
C THR A 13 -20.94 -44.71 1.17
N LEU A 14 -20.19 -45.11 0.14
CA LEU A 14 -20.03 -46.51 -0.24
C LEU A 14 -18.85 -47.09 0.53
N ARG A 15 -19.01 -48.28 1.08
CA ARG A 15 -17.93 -48.99 1.77
C ARG A 15 -17.89 -50.45 1.35
N TYR A 16 -16.69 -50.97 1.13
CA TYR A 16 -16.41 -52.41 1.10
C TYR A 16 -15.04 -52.67 1.75
N ASN A 17 -14.97 -53.69 2.62
CA ASN A 17 -13.77 -53.97 3.42
C ASN A 17 -13.32 -52.74 4.25
N SER A 18 -12.03 -52.37 4.19
CA SER A 18 -11.45 -51.20 4.85
C SER A 18 -11.53 -49.90 4.05
N VAL A 19 -12.07 -49.94 2.83
CA VAL A 19 -12.06 -48.80 1.89
C VAL A 19 -13.47 -48.20 1.82
N ARG A 20 -13.54 -46.87 1.82
CA ARG A 20 -14.80 -46.10 1.72
C ARG A 20 -14.56 -44.79 1.00
N ASP A 21 -15.58 -44.33 0.26
CA ASP A 21 -15.61 -42.99 -0.33
C ASP A 21 -17.06 -42.43 -0.33
N THR A 22 -17.20 -41.11 -0.38
CA THR A 22 -18.45 -40.39 -0.14
C THR A 22 -18.85 -39.50 -1.33
N ALA A 23 -20.03 -39.75 -1.90
CA ALA A 23 -20.64 -38.90 -2.93
C ALA A 23 -21.63 -37.89 -2.31
N SER A 24 -21.80 -36.73 -2.95
CA SER A 24 -22.71 -35.66 -2.48
C SER A 24 -23.44 -34.96 -3.62
N ILE A 25 -24.71 -34.62 -3.40
CA ILE A 25 -25.55 -33.83 -4.32
C ILE A 25 -26.22 -32.67 -3.58
N THR A 26 -26.35 -31.51 -4.25
CA THR A 26 -27.05 -30.32 -3.74
C THR A 26 -28.20 -29.94 -4.68
N THR A 27 -29.34 -29.51 -4.15
CA THR A 27 -30.58 -29.23 -4.90
C THR A 27 -30.85 -27.72 -4.95
N VAL A 28 -31.20 -27.18 -6.13
CA VAL A 28 -31.41 -25.72 -6.35
C VAL A 28 -32.66 -25.41 -7.18
N SER A 29 -33.22 -24.21 -7.04
CA SER A 29 -34.45 -23.76 -7.72
C SER A 29 -34.22 -23.09 -9.08
N ALA A 30 -35.19 -23.23 -10.00
CA ALA A 30 -35.11 -22.80 -11.39
C ALA A 30 -35.85 -21.47 -11.70
N PRO A 31 -35.44 -20.70 -12.74
CA PRO A 31 -35.99 -19.37 -13.05
C PRO A 31 -37.33 -19.37 -13.84
N PRO A 32 -38.06 -18.23 -13.89
CA PRO A 32 -39.43 -18.11 -14.41
C PRO A 32 -39.63 -18.24 -15.95
N PRO A 33 -40.88 -18.45 -16.43
CA PRO A 33 -41.24 -18.87 -17.80
C PRO A 33 -41.18 -17.77 -18.91
N PRO A 34 -41.34 -18.12 -20.21
CA PRO A 34 -40.66 -17.40 -21.30
C PRO A 34 -41.39 -16.17 -21.87
N SER A 35 -40.58 -15.20 -22.29
CA SER A 35 -40.96 -13.99 -23.04
C SER A 35 -40.94 -14.22 -24.57
N PRO A 36 -41.66 -13.41 -25.38
CA PRO A 36 -41.78 -13.61 -26.83
C PRO A 36 -40.45 -13.47 -27.60
N GLN A 37 -40.47 -13.95 -28.86
CA GLN A 37 -39.35 -14.16 -29.79
C GLN A 37 -38.03 -13.41 -29.44
N PRO A 38 -36.91 -14.14 -29.31
CA PRO A 38 -35.73 -13.62 -28.64
C PRO A 38 -35.11 -12.44 -29.41
N PRO A 39 -34.97 -11.25 -28.78
CA PRO A 39 -33.99 -10.27 -29.24
C PRO A 39 -32.56 -10.86 -29.15
N PRO A 40 -31.54 -10.21 -29.75
CA PRO A 40 -30.21 -10.79 -29.90
C PRO A 40 -29.64 -11.40 -28.61
N ARG A 41 -28.96 -12.54 -28.79
CA ARG A 41 -28.29 -13.35 -27.77
C ARG A 41 -27.70 -12.46 -26.65
N PRO A 42 -28.12 -12.59 -25.38
CA PRO A 42 -27.52 -11.83 -24.28
C PRO A 42 -26.00 -12.07 -24.26
N PRO A 43 -25.20 -11.06 -23.88
CA PRO A 43 -23.76 -11.23 -23.78
C PRO A 43 -23.40 -12.37 -22.81
N PRO A 44 -22.19 -12.94 -22.91
CA PRO A 44 -21.69 -13.88 -21.91
C PRO A 44 -21.84 -13.32 -20.49
N PRO A 45 -21.87 -14.17 -19.44
CA PRO A 45 -21.79 -13.69 -18.07
C PRO A 45 -20.63 -12.70 -17.97
N PRO A 46 -20.80 -11.56 -17.27
CA PRO A 46 -19.78 -10.53 -17.27
C PRO A 46 -18.47 -11.18 -16.85
N SER A 47 -17.43 -10.96 -17.66
CA SER A 47 -16.08 -11.37 -17.34
C SER A 47 -15.81 -11.04 -15.87
N PRO A 48 -15.10 -11.90 -15.11
CA PRO A 48 -14.62 -11.49 -13.78
C PRO A 48 -14.03 -10.08 -13.96
N PRO A 49 -14.43 -9.10 -13.11
CA PRO A 49 -14.17 -7.70 -13.36
C PRO A 49 -12.68 -7.58 -13.70
N PRO A 50 -12.33 -6.92 -14.83
CA PRO A 50 -10.95 -6.89 -15.28
C PRO A 50 -10.09 -6.46 -14.08
N PRO A 51 -8.91 -7.10 -13.88
CA PRO A 51 -8.07 -6.79 -12.72
C PRO A 51 -7.97 -5.28 -12.63
N SER A 52 -8.31 -4.74 -11.45
CA SER A 52 -8.55 -3.30 -11.25
C SER A 52 -7.53 -2.53 -12.08
N PRO A 53 -7.97 -1.65 -13.00
CA PRO A 53 -7.03 -0.95 -13.86
C PRO A 53 -5.95 -0.35 -12.95
N PRO A 54 -4.66 -0.35 -13.37
CA PRO A 54 -3.61 0.29 -12.59
C PRO A 54 -4.13 1.67 -12.18
N PRO A 55 -3.96 2.07 -10.90
CA PRO A 55 -4.57 3.28 -10.35
C PRO A 55 -4.36 4.39 -11.37
N ARG A 56 -5.46 4.94 -11.90
CA ARG A 56 -5.45 5.82 -13.10
C ARG A 56 -4.25 6.73 -12.98
N ASP A 57 -3.34 6.71 -13.95
CA ASP A 57 -2.08 7.47 -13.87
C ASP A 57 -2.38 8.91 -13.47
N VAL A 58 -2.16 9.21 -12.19
CA VAL A 58 -2.44 10.54 -11.61
C VAL A 58 -1.29 11.50 -11.94
N ILE A 59 -0.60 11.21 -13.05
CA ILE A 59 0.63 11.81 -13.51
C ILE A 59 0.26 13.18 -14.09
N ALA A 60 0.28 14.20 -13.26
CA ALA A 60 0.20 15.57 -13.72
C ALA A 60 1.52 15.95 -14.40
N ALA A 61 1.48 16.93 -15.29
CA ALA A 61 2.69 17.62 -15.73
C ALA A 61 3.24 18.46 -14.57
N ASP A 62 4.57 18.50 -14.46
CA ASP A 62 5.29 19.36 -13.51
C ASP A 62 4.80 20.80 -13.61
N PHE A 63 4.73 21.49 -12.47
CA PHE A 63 4.31 22.89 -12.39
C PHE A 63 5.21 23.65 -11.41
N ASP A 64 5.15 24.98 -11.48
CA ASP A 64 5.99 25.91 -10.74
C ASP A 64 5.09 27.03 -10.19
N LEU A 65 5.11 27.23 -8.87
CA LEU A 65 4.43 28.29 -8.14
C LEU A 65 5.18 29.63 -8.24
N GLY A 66 6.45 29.60 -8.63
CA GLY A 66 7.33 30.74 -8.79
C GLY A 66 8.25 30.98 -7.58
N PRO A 67 9.09 32.04 -7.67
CA PRO A 67 10.14 32.31 -6.70
C PRO A 67 9.59 32.77 -5.33
N HIS A 68 10.48 32.77 -4.33
CA HIS A 68 10.20 33.28 -2.99
C HIS A 68 9.62 34.70 -3.00
N LEU A 69 8.54 34.89 -2.25
CA LEU A 69 7.84 36.16 -2.13
C LEU A 69 8.31 36.96 -0.91
N TYR A 70 8.47 38.26 -1.09
CA TYR A 70 8.74 39.22 -0.01
C TYR A 70 7.56 40.19 0.10
N LEU A 71 6.82 40.14 1.21
CA LEU A 71 5.62 40.94 1.43
C LEU A 71 5.65 41.61 2.80
N ASP A 72 4.88 42.68 2.98
CA ASP A 72 4.62 43.24 4.30
C ASP A 72 3.78 42.26 5.16
N VAL A 73 3.94 42.34 6.48
CA VAL A 73 3.20 41.48 7.43
C VAL A 73 1.68 41.49 7.15
N ASP A 74 1.06 40.30 7.21
CA ASP A 74 -0.35 40.05 6.89
C ASP A 74 -0.82 40.49 5.47
N THR A 75 0.10 40.86 4.58
CA THR A 75 -0.20 41.11 3.16
C THR A 75 -0.17 39.80 2.39
N CYS A 76 -1.01 39.69 1.36
CA CYS A 76 -1.15 38.47 0.58
C CYS A 76 -1.06 38.72 -0.92
N GLN A 77 -0.42 37.79 -1.63
CA GLN A 77 -0.28 37.79 -3.08
C GLN A 77 -0.91 36.52 -3.66
N THR A 78 -1.36 36.60 -4.92
CA THR A 78 -1.78 35.44 -5.71
C THR A 78 -0.62 34.99 -6.58
N VAL A 79 -0.29 33.70 -6.56
CA VAL A 79 0.80 33.10 -7.34
C VAL A 79 0.39 31.78 -8.00
N PRO A 80 1.09 31.37 -9.08
CA PRO A 80 1.95 32.22 -9.90
C PRO A 80 1.14 33.30 -10.64
N ASP A 81 1.78 34.38 -11.10
CA ASP A 81 1.10 35.51 -11.78
C ASP A 81 0.30 35.05 -13.03
N VAL A 82 0.82 34.05 -13.73
CA VAL A 82 0.13 33.33 -14.82
C VAL A 82 -0.45 32.05 -14.24
N PRO A 83 -1.78 31.81 -14.32
CA PRO A 83 -2.38 30.59 -13.78
C PRO A 83 -1.76 29.30 -14.34
N ILE A 84 -1.50 28.33 -13.46
CA ILE A 84 -1.05 26.98 -13.82
C ILE A 84 -2.16 26.28 -14.58
N GLU A 85 -1.90 25.82 -15.80
CA GLU A 85 -2.85 25.01 -16.56
C GLU A 85 -2.65 23.52 -16.23
N VAL A 86 -3.61 22.96 -15.49
CA VAL A 86 -3.59 21.54 -15.07
C VAL A 86 -3.55 20.67 -16.32
N SER A 87 -2.56 19.80 -16.41
CA SER A 87 -2.36 18.89 -17.54
C SER A 87 -1.73 17.58 -17.08
N GLY A 88 -1.68 16.58 -17.97
CA GLY A 88 -1.09 15.26 -17.70
C GLY A 88 -2.06 14.21 -17.16
N LEU A 89 -3.02 14.57 -16.31
CA LEU A 89 -3.84 13.68 -15.45
C LEU A 89 -4.64 12.54 -16.14
N GLY A 90 -4.59 12.40 -17.46
CA GLY A 90 -5.43 11.48 -18.23
C GLY A 90 -6.82 12.06 -18.55
N GLN A 91 -7.50 11.45 -19.52
CA GLN A 91 -8.79 11.97 -20.00
C GLN A 91 -9.93 11.67 -19.01
N GLY A 92 -10.64 12.71 -18.56
CA GLY A 92 -11.78 12.57 -17.63
C GLY A 92 -11.36 12.08 -16.23
N VAL A 93 -10.16 12.47 -15.80
CA VAL A 93 -9.68 12.30 -14.43
C VAL A 93 -9.83 13.64 -13.70
N ILE A 94 -10.39 13.57 -12.49
CA ILE A 94 -10.53 14.69 -11.56
C ILE A 94 -9.73 14.30 -10.32
N VAL A 95 -8.95 15.23 -9.79
CA VAL A 95 -8.11 15.04 -8.61
C VAL A 95 -8.28 16.22 -7.67
N THR A 96 -8.17 16.00 -6.38
CA THR A 96 -8.20 17.11 -5.41
C THR A 96 -6.83 17.76 -5.35
N ALA A 97 -6.75 19.02 -5.83
CA ALA A 97 -5.64 19.91 -5.55
C ALA A 97 -5.72 20.39 -4.10
N ARG A 98 -4.59 20.35 -3.41
CA ARG A 98 -4.50 20.59 -1.97
C ARG A 98 -3.40 21.58 -1.68
N LEU A 99 -3.79 22.73 -1.15
CA LEU A 99 -2.90 23.75 -0.61
C LEU A 99 -2.74 23.53 0.90
N THR A 100 -1.50 23.45 1.36
CA THR A 100 -1.15 23.29 2.78
C THR A 100 -0.09 24.30 3.18
N SER A 101 -0.04 24.63 4.47
CA SER A 101 1.04 25.40 5.07
C SER A 101 1.21 25.00 6.53
N ARG A 102 2.23 25.55 7.19
CA ARG A 102 2.53 25.28 8.60
C ARG A 102 1.83 26.22 9.57
N ALA A 103 1.35 27.40 9.16
CA ALA A 103 0.47 28.16 10.04
C ALA A 103 -0.84 27.39 10.20
N SER A 104 -1.25 27.16 11.45
CA SER A 104 -2.52 26.52 11.81
C SER A 104 -3.77 27.34 11.43
N ASP A 105 -3.61 28.39 10.63
CA ASP A 105 -4.66 29.33 10.23
C ASP A 105 -4.92 29.22 8.71
N PRO A 106 -5.89 28.38 8.29
CA PRO A 106 -6.23 28.22 6.88
C PRO A 106 -6.89 29.46 6.26
N THR A 107 -7.17 30.53 7.01
CA THR A 107 -7.67 31.78 6.42
C THR A 107 -6.59 32.58 5.68
N ARG A 108 -5.33 32.24 5.92
CA ARG A 108 -4.13 32.86 5.33
C ARG A 108 -3.75 32.28 3.96
N MET A 109 -4.48 31.27 3.48
CA MET A 109 -4.28 30.66 2.19
C MET A 109 -5.61 30.27 1.53
N THR A 110 -5.74 30.49 0.22
CA THR A 110 -6.91 30.02 -0.55
C THR A 110 -6.50 29.56 -1.94
N ILE A 111 -7.08 28.45 -2.41
CA ILE A 111 -6.93 28.01 -3.80
C ILE A 111 -8.01 28.65 -4.69
N SER A 112 -7.65 29.00 -5.92
CA SER A 112 -8.56 29.52 -6.94
C SER A 112 -8.47 28.66 -8.20
N VAL A 113 -9.62 28.24 -8.74
CA VAL A 113 -9.73 27.41 -9.94
C VAL A 113 -10.56 28.15 -10.99
N ASN A 114 -10.03 28.30 -12.20
CA ASN A 114 -10.62 29.06 -13.31
C ASN A 114 -11.03 30.51 -12.92
N GLY A 115 -10.25 31.13 -12.03
CA GLY A 115 -10.52 32.47 -11.47
C GLY A 115 -11.58 32.52 -10.37
N ILE A 116 -12.11 31.37 -9.93
CA ILE A 116 -13.05 31.27 -8.80
C ILE A 116 -12.27 30.87 -7.55
N THR A 117 -12.19 31.76 -6.56
CA THR A 117 -11.60 31.46 -5.25
C THR A 117 -12.51 30.55 -4.44
N MET A 118 -11.95 29.46 -3.92
CA MET A 118 -12.66 28.49 -3.06
C MET A 118 -12.68 28.94 -1.60
N ASN A 119 -13.74 28.57 -0.89
CA ASN A 119 -13.84 28.72 0.58
C ASN A 119 -13.13 27.57 1.34
N SER A 120 -12.07 27.03 0.75
CA SER A 120 -11.32 25.86 1.20
C SER A 120 -9.87 25.98 0.71
N THR A 121 -8.96 25.23 1.32
CA THR A 121 -7.59 25.03 0.81
C THR A 121 -7.50 23.82 -0.13
N GLU A 122 -8.63 23.13 -0.37
CA GLU A 122 -8.78 21.99 -1.28
C GLU A 122 -9.78 22.32 -2.40
N ALA A 123 -9.48 21.89 -3.63
CA ALA A 123 -10.34 22.04 -4.80
C ALA A 123 -10.19 20.87 -5.77
N ASP A 124 -11.29 20.39 -6.34
CA ASP A 124 -11.24 19.38 -7.40
C ASP A 124 -10.85 20.02 -8.74
N VAL A 125 -9.85 19.45 -9.42
CA VAL A 125 -9.29 19.96 -10.69
C VAL A 125 -9.13 18.83 -11.72
N GLN A 126 -9.17 19.20 -13.00
CA GLN A 126 -9.00 18.32 -14.15
C GLN A 126 -8.19 19.01 -15.27
N ASN A 127 -7.79 18.24 -16.28
CA ASN A 127 -7.01 18.77 -17.41
C ASN A 127 -7.72 19.95 -18.11
N GLY A 128 -7.02 21.08 -18.22
CA GLY A 128 -7.50 22.35 -18.79
C GLY A 128 -7.99 23.37 -17.74
N ASP A 129 -8.08 23.00 -16.46
CA ASP A 129 -8.37 23.95 -15.38
C ASP A 129 -7.17 24.86 -15.08
N LYS A 130 -7.45 26.09 -14.68
CA LYS A 130 -6.45 27.11 -14.36
C LYS A 130 -6.37 27.35 -12.86
N VAL A 131 -5.27 26.94 -12.23
CA VAL A 131 -5.07 27.00 -10.79
C VAL A 131 -4.16 28.16 -10.42
N GLN A 132 -4.53 28.89 -9.37
CA GLN A 132 -3.68 29.84 -8.64
C GLN A 132 -3.92 29.68 -7.15
N VAL A 133 -2.94 30.06 -6.34
CA VAL A 133 -3.05 30.10 -4.88
C VAL A 133 -2.83 31.52 -4.39
N ARG A 134 -3.60 31.93 -3.39
CA ARG A 134 -3.37 33.19 -2.66
C ARG A 134 -2.76 32.84 -1.32
N VAL A 135 -1.61 33.42 -1.01
CA VAL A 135 -0.78 33.13 0.17
C VAL A 135 -0.43 34.43 0.88
N CYS A 136 -0.33 34.41 2.22
CA CYS A 136 -0.17 35.60 3.06
C CYS A 136 1.12 35.59 3.89
N ALA A 137 1.90 36.66 3.86
CA ALA A 137 3.13 36.79 4.66
C ALA A 137 2.83 36.82 6.17
N PRO A 138 3.63 36.11 7.00
CA PRO A 138 3.44 35.99 8.44
C PRO A 138 3.12 37.31 9.18
N SER A 139 2.43 37.19 10.31
CA SER A 139 2.09 38.32 11.19
C SER A 139 3.26 38.83 12.04
N ALA A 140 4.38 38.10 12.06
CA ALA A 140 5.65 38.54 12.63
C ALA A 140 6.57 39.06 11.50
N PHE A 141 7.41 40.07 11.79
CA PHE A 141 8.41 40.59 10.85
C PHE A 141 9.61 39.66 10.74
N GLY A 142 10.23 39.57 9.57
CA GLY A 142 11.45 38.77 9.34
C GLY A 142 11.26 37.26 9.55
N THR A 143 10.07 36.72 9.27
CA THR A 143 9.78 35.29 9.36
C THR A 143 9.23 34.75 8.05
N ASN A 144 9.49 33.47 7.77
CA ASN A 144 9.03 32.77 6.58
C ASN A 144 7.82 31.87 6.88
N GLU A 145 7.02 31.59 5.84
CA GLU A 145 6.03 30.53 5.83
C GLU A 145 6.09 29.80 4.49
N LEU A 146 6.07 28.47 4.55
CA LEU A 146 6.11 27.57 3.41
C LEU A 146 4.69 27.14 3.04
N PHE A 147 4.28 27.42 1.80
CA PHE A 147 3.01 26.99 1.25
C PHE A 147 3.26 25.95 0.16
N THR A 148 2.56 24.82 0.23
CA THR A 148 2.74 23.69 -0.67
C THR A 148 1.44 23.44 -1.41
N LEU A 149 1.48 23.44 -2.74
CA LEU A 149 0.39 22.96 -3.57
C LEU A 149 0.73 21.54 -4.05
N ALA A 150 -0.22 20.63 -3.95
CA ALA A 150 -0.09 19.29 -4.51
C ALA A 150 -1.35 18.91 -5.29
N TYR A 151 -1.19 18.33 -6.48
CA TYR A 151 -2.28 17.69 -7.22
C TYR A 151 -1.77 16.53 -8.08
N GLY A 152 -2.48 15.40 -8.01
CA GLY A 152 -2.03 14.16 -8.61
C GLY A 152 -0.76 13.61 -7.94
N ASN A 153 0.26 13.31 -8.73
CA ASN A 153 1.61 12.97 -8.25
C ASN A 153 2.53 14.20 -8.12
N GLN A 154 2.09 15.38 -8.54
CA GLN A 154 2.91 16.58 -8.56
C GLN A 154 2.69 17.41 -7.31
N LEU A 155 3.78 18.01 -6.85
CA LEU A 155 3.83 18.83 -5.65
C LEU A 155 4.92 19.87 -5.87
N ASP A 156 4.64 21.10 -5.44
CA ASP A 156 5.56 22.23 -5.50
C ASP A 156 5.29 23.20 -4.34
N ALA A 157 6.26 24.06 -4.01
CA ALA A 157 6.18 24.95 -2.86
C ALA A 157 6.65 26.38 -3.15
N VAL A 158 6.08 27.33 -2.42
CA VAL A 158 6.50 28.74 -2.43
C VAL A 158 6.73 29.20 -0.98
N ILE A 159 7.87 29.85 -0.75
CA ILE A 159 8.17 30.52 0.52
C ILE A 159 7.65 31.96 0.46
N VAL A 160 6.92 32.37 1.48
CA VAL A 160 6.52 33.76 1.69
C VAL A 160 7.23 34.30 2.93
N ARG A 161 8.14 35.24 2.71
CA ARG A 161 8.88 35.94 3.76
C ARG A 161 8.19 37.27 4.08
N SER A 162 8.02 37.57 5.36
CA SER A 162 7.62 38.91 5.81
C SER A 162 8.83 39.85 5.85
N ASN A 163 8.62 41.10 5.44
CA ASN A 163 9.64 42.14 5.51
C ASN A 163 10.18 42.33 6.96
N GLU A 164 11.42 42.80 7.09
CA GLU A 164 12.00 43.12 8.39
C GLU A 164 11.36 44.38 9.01
N ALA A 165 11.35 44.45 10.34
CA ALA A 165 10.92 45.65 11.05
C ALA A 165 11.96 46.78 10.86
N GLN A 166 11.54 47.94 10.35
CA GLN A 166 12.46 49.08 10.21
C GLN A 166 13.05 49.47 11.57
N PRO A 167 14.37 49.76 11.65
CA PRO A 167 14.99 50.17 12.90
C PRO A 167 14.37 51.48 13.42
N PRO A 168 14.23 51.63 14.75
CA PRO A 168 13.60 52.82 15.33
C PRO A 168 14.39 54.09 14.96
N PRO A 169 13.69 55.20 14.66
CA PRO A 169 14.37 56.44 14.32
C PRO A 169 15.27 56.91 15.48
N PRO A 170 16.44 57.49 15.19
CA PRO A 170 17.38 57.91 16.22
C PRO A 170 16.74 58.93 17.17
N PRO A 171 17.04 58.86 18.48
CA PRO A 171 16.43 59.77 19.45
C PRO A 171 16.79 61.23 19.13
N SER A 172 15.78 62.10 19.20
CA SER A 172 15.95 63.55 18.98
C SER A 172 17.06 64.10 19.88
N PRO A 173 17.94 64.99 19.37
CA PRO A 173 19.01 65.57 20.17
C PRO A 173 18.43 66.33 21.38
N PRO A 174 19.08 66.27 22.55
CA PRO A 174 18.59 66.93 23.76
C PRO A 174 18.50 68.45 23.54
N PRO A 175 17.51 69.13 24.14
CA PRO A 175 17.36 70.57 23.99
C PRO A 175 18.60 71.31 24.53
N PRO A 176 19.02 72.43 23.90
CA PRO A 176 20.21 73.17 24.31
C PRO A 176 20.07 73.67 25.75
N SER A 177 21.09 73.42 26.55
CA SER A 177 21.15 73.80 27.96
C SER A 177 21.00 75.33 28.14
N PRO A 178 20.28 75.80 29.16
CA PRO A 178 20.18 77.23 29.44
C PRO A 178 21.56 77.82 29.81
N PRO A 179 21.81 79.10 29.50
CA PRO A 179 23.10 79.75 29.78
C PRO A 179 23.38 79.82 31.29
N PRO A 180 24.64 79.59 31.73
CA PRO A 180 24.96 79.48 33.15
C PRO A 180 24.93 80.82 33.89
N PRO A 181 24.45 80.85 35.15
CA PRO A 181 24.56 82.03 36.02
C PRO A 181 25.98 82.22 36.60
N SER A 182 26.28 83.44 37.04
CA SER A 182 27.60 83.91 37.47
C SER A 182 28.16 83.25 38.76
N PRO A 183 29.49 83.13 38.93
CA PRO A 183 30.18 82.51 40.09
C PRO A 183 30.38 83.50 41.27
N PRO A 184 31.04 83.14 42.41
CA PRO A 184 31.67 81.88 42.87
C PRO A 184 31.04 81.41 44.23
N PRO A 185 31.71 80.78 45.25
CA PRO A 185 32.94 79.94 45.36
C PRO A 185 32.69 78.59 46.11
N PRO A 186 33.69 77.85 46.64
CA PRO A 186 35.07 77.59 46.18
C PRO A 186 35.22 76.19 45.52
N SER A 187 36.43 75.80 45.14
CA SER A 187 36.70 74.62 44.28
C SER A 187 36.30 73.25 44.88
N PRO A 188 35.43 72.47 44.21
CA PRO A 188 35.27 71.03 44.47
C PRO A 188 36.49 70.24 43.94
N PRO A 189 36.66 68.96 44.34
CA PRO A 189 37.74 68.10 43.82
C PRO A 189 37.67 67.99 42.29
N PRO A 190 38.81 67.72 41.62
CA PRO A 190 38.86 67.61 40.17
C PRO A 190 37.82 66.59 39.68
N PRO A 191 36.97 66.93 38.69
CA PRO A 191 35.99 65.99 38.18
C PRO A 191 36.73 64.77 37.63
N GLN A 192 36.30 63.58 38.05
CA GLN A 192 36.76 62.35 37.41
C GLN A 192 36.39 62.46 35.93
N SER A 193 37.35 62.14 35.06
CA SER A 193 37.14 62.11 33.62
C SER A 193 35.86 61.31 33.34
N PRO A 194 34.95 61.79 32.46
CA PRO A 194 33.82 60.96 32.08
C PRO A 194 34.36 59.60 31.59
N PRO A 195 33.70 58.48 31.94
CA PRO A 195 34.11 57.19 31.42
C PRO A 195 34.19 57.29 29.89
N PRO A 196 35.22 56.69 29.26
CA PRO A 196 35.34 56.74 27.81
C PRO A 196 34.03 56.25 27.18
N PRO A 197 33.56 56.88 26.09
CA PRO A 197 32.32 56.47 25.45
C PRO A 197 32.40 54.97 25.17
N THR A 198 31.35 54.24 25.55
CA THR A 198 31.25 52.81 25.26
C THR A 198 31.48 52.61 23.77
N PRO A 199 32.40 51.71 23.36
CA PRO A 199 32.65 51.47 21.95
C PRO A 199 31.35 51.09 21.25
N PRO A 200 31.18 51.45 19.95
CA PRO A 200 30.01 51.03 19.19
C PRO A 200 29.88 49.50 19.21
N PRO A 201 28.66 48.96 19.13
CA PRO A 201 28.45 47.52 19.04
C PRO A 201 29.24 46.95 17.84
N PRO A 202 29.74 45.70 17.94
CA PRO A 202 30.43 45.06 16.83
C PRO A 202 29.52 44.96 15.61
N ASP A 203 30.08 45.22 14.44
CA ASP A 203 29.37 45.12 13.17
C ASP A 203 29.19 43.65 12.80
N VAL A 204 27.95 43.17 12.85
CA VAL A 204 27.55 41.79 12.49
C VAL A 204 26.92 41.72 11.11
N THR A 205 27.04 42.78 10.30
CA THR A 205 26.46 42.85 8.96
C THR A 205 27.20 41.93 7.99
N ALA A 206 26.64 40.77 7.69
CA ALA A 206 27.17 39.86 6.69
C ALA A 206 26.89 40.37 5.25
N VAL A 207 27.52 39.74 4.26
CA VAL A 207 27.08 39.84 2.85
C VAL A 207 25.98 38.80 2.63
N ALA A 208 24.91 39.20 1.93
CA ALA A 208 23.83 38.31 1.52
C ALA A 208 24.36 37.15 0.66
N PHE A 209 23.74 35.98 0.83
CA PHE A 209 24.04 34.74 0.12
C PHE A 209 22.73 34.10 -0.36
N ASP A 210 22.87 33.11 -1.23
CA ASP A 210 21.76 32.44 -1.94
C ASP A 210 22.11 30.94 -2.02
N ILE A 211 21.17 30.06 -1.73
CA ILE A 211 21.33 28.60 -1.76
C ILE A 211 20.25 28.01 -2.68
N GLU A 212 20.67 27.28 -3.72
CA GLU A 212 19.74 26.64 -4.66
C GLU A 212 19.02 25.43 -4.03
N ASP A 213 17.75 25.23 -4.42
CA ASP A 213 16.92 24.07 -4.05
C ASP A 213 17.48 22.72 -4.57
N LEU A 214 17.14 21.62 -3.88
CA LEU A 214 17.67 20.28 -4.16
C LEU A 214 16.60 19.24 -4.44
N TYR A 215 16.89 18.35 -5.39
CA TYR A 215 16.14 17.12 -5.65
C TYR A 215 17.00 15.91 -5.31
N LEU A 216 16.58 15.14 -4.30
CA LEU A 216 17.32 14.02 -3.73
C LEU A 216 16.48 12.74 -3.66
N ASP A 217 17.13 11.58 -3.60
CA ASP A 217 16.43 10.33 -3.27
C ASP A 217 16.00 10.34 -1.79
N ALA A 218 14.85 9.74 -1.50
CA ALA A 218 14.28 9.72 -0.14
C ALA A 218 15.27 9.13 0.89
N GLY A 219 15.52 9.88 1.96
CA GLY A 219 16.48 9.51 3.01
C GLY A 219 17.96 9.69 2.66
N THR A 220 18.29 10.32 1.52
CA THR A 220 19.68 10.65 1.16
C THR A 220 20.04 12.07 1.60
N CYS A 221 21.34 12.33 1.79
CA CYS A 221 21.86 13.64 2.19
C CYS A 221 22.88 14.14 1.18
N GLN A 222 22.93 15.46 0.98
CA GLN A 222 23.90 16.14 0.14
C GLN A 222 24.50 17.35 0.87
N THR A 223 25.78 17.59 0.61
CA THR A 223 26.50 18.79 1.07
C THR A 223 26.45 19.87 -0.01
N ILE A 224 26.10 21.10 0.38
CA ILE A 224 25.85 22.24 -0.51
C ILE A 224 26.34 23.56 0.08
N PRO A 225 26.51 24.61 -0.75
CA PRO A 225 26.73 24.53 -2.20
C PRO A 225 28.02 23.77 -2.53
N ASP A 226 28.17 23.26 -3.76
CA ASP A 226 29.39 22.57 -4.22
C ASP A 226 30.64 23.46 -4.04
N ASP A 227 30.54 24.73 -4.45
CA ASP A 227 31.53 25.78 -4.18
C ASP A 227 31.21 26.46 -2.85
N ALA A 228 31.91 26.05 -1.78
CA ALA A 228 31.71 26.53 -0.42
C ALA A 228 31.61 28.07 -0.29
N LEU A 229 30.51 28.53 0.32
CA LEU A 229 30.15 29.93 0.56
C LEU A 229 31.22 30.62 1.41
N VAL A 230 31.69 31.79 0.98
CA VAL A 230 32.72 32.55 1.70
C VAL A 230 32.07 33.60 2.60
N VAL A 231 32.23 33.43 3.92
CA VAL A 231 31.77 34.40 4.92
C VAL A 231 32.47 35.74 4.69
N SER A 232 31.69 36.79 4.53
CA SER A 232 32.18 38.14 4.29
C SER A 232 31.20 39.19 4.84
N GLY A 233 31.66 40.44 4.95
CA GLY A 233 30.86 41.58 5.44
C GLY A 233 31.12 41.92 6.91
N LEU A 234 31.31 40.92 7.77
CA LEU A 234 31.41 41.09 9.22
C LEU A 234 32.52 42.07 9.63
N GLY A 235 32.39 42.67 10.82
CA GLY A 235 33.42 43.53 11.39
C GLY A 235 34.76 42.80 11.58
N GLN A 236 35.87 43.55 11.58
CA GLN A 236 37.20 42.99 11.80
C GLN A 236 37.31 42.32 13.17
N GLY A 237 37.60 41.01 13.18
CA GLY A 237 37.66 40.20 14.40
C GLY A 237 36.29 39.85 15.02
N VAL A 238 35.19 40.05 14.29
CA VAL A 238 33.85 39.62 14.70
C VAL A 238 33.67 38.14 14.35
N ILE A 239 33.19 37.38 15.32
CA ILE A 239 32.77 35.98 15.19
C ILE A 239 31.26 35.95 15.44
N VAL A 240 30.52 35.26 14.59
CA VAL A 240 29.07 35.03 14.73
C VAL A 240 28.80 33.54 14.68
N THR A 241 27.77 33.06 15.38
CA THR A 241 27.33 31.67 15.26
C THR A 241 26.45 31.55 14.02
N ALA A 242 26.87 30.74 13.05
CA ALA A 242 26.02 30.25 11.97
C ALA A 242 25.14 29.12 12.50
N ARG A 243 23.88 29.08 12.06
CA ARG A 243 22.87 28.12 12.49
C ARG A 243 22.12 27.54 11.30
N LEU A 244 21.92 26.24 11.33
CA LEU A 244 21.12 25.50 10.37
C LEU A 244 19.91 24.96 11.11
N SER A 245 18.73 25.38 10.72
CA SER A 245 17.46 24.91 11.28
C SER A 245 16.65 24.18 10.22
N SER A 246 15.83 23.22 10.63
CA SER A 246 14.78 22.64 9.80
C SER A 246 13.44 22.98 10.40
N THR A 247 12.44 23.15 9.54
CA THR A 247 11.05 23.18 10.01
C THR A 247 10.56 21.79 10.47
N THR A 248 11.08 20.69 9.91
CA THR A 248 10.69 19.32 10.28
C THR A 248 11.38 18.83 11.54
N SER A 249 10.70 17.94 12.27
CA SER A 249 11.21 17.35 13.52
C SER A 249 12.45 16.49 13.30
N ASP A 250 12.63 15.97 12.09
CA ASP A 250 13.65 15.01 11.68
C ASP A 250 14.98 15.72 11.38
N SER A 251 15.44 16.51 12.35
CA SER A 251 16.72 17.25 12.35
C SER A 251 17.99 16.37 12.36
N SER A 252 17.83 15.05 12.17
CA SER A 252 18.92 14.07 12.19
C SER A 252 19.74 14.11 10.89
N GLY A 253 21.03 14.42 10.99
CA GLY A 253 21.97 14.43 9.85
C GLY A 253 22.31 15.83 9.33
N MET A 254 21.64 16.87 9.83
CA MET A 254 22.01 18.27 9.56
C MET A 254 23.37 18.59 10.19
N THR A 255 24.34 19.04 9.40
CA THR A 255 25.65 19.49 9.90
C THR A 255 26.15 20.71 9.12
N ILE A 256 26.83 21.62 9.83
CA ILE A 256 27.56 22.73 9.21
C ILE A 256 29.03 22.33 9.06
N TRP A 257 29.59 22.58 7.88
CA TRP A 257 31.00 22.35 7.56
C TRP A 257 31.70 23.69 7.47
N VAL A 258 32.76 23.89 8.27
CA VAL A 258 33.55 25.13 8.25
C VAL A 258 34.97 24.79 7.80
N ASN A 259 35.42 25.44 6.72
CA ASN A 259 36.73 25.23 6.10
C ASN A 259 37.02 23.75 5.75
N GLY A 260 35.99 23.01 5.33
CA GLY A 260 36.07 21.59 4.99
C GLY A 260 36.17 20.64 6.19
N SER A 261 35.99 21.14 7.42
CA SER A 261 35.87 20.32 8.63
C SER A 261 34.42 20.19 9.05
N THR A 262 33.97 18.96 9.30
CA THR A 262 32.64 18.66 9.87
C THR A 262 32.56 19.21 11.30
N MET A 263 31.59 20.09 11.56
CA MET A 263 31.08 20.29 12.91
C MET A 263 29.92 19.29 13.07
N ASP A 264 29.96 18.41 14.08
CA ASP A 264 28.89 17.44 14.37
C ASP A 264 27.66 18.13 15.01
N SER A 265 27.29 19.30 14.48
CA SER A 265 26.28 20.21 14.98
C SER A 265 25.67 21.03 13.84
N ALA A 266 24.41 21.41 14.04
CA ALA A 266 23.71 22.37 13.20
C ALA A 266 23.99 23.83 13.62
N GLU A 267 25.04 24.06 14.41
CA GLU A 267 25.56 25.38 14.79
C GLU A 267 27.09 25.36 14.63
N ALA A 268 27.68 26.47 14.18
CA ALA A 268 29.13 26.65 14.08
C ALA A 268 29.54 28.13 14.18
N ASP A 269 30.60 28.44 14.93
CA ASP A 269 31.14 29.81 14.99
C ASP A 269 31.98 30.12 13.74
N VAL A 270 31.71 31.26 13.11
CA VAL A 270 32.29 31.67 11.82
C VAL A 270 32.71 33.16 11.81
N GLN A 271 33.70 33.48 10.98
CA GLN A 271 34.26 34.82 10.79
C GLN A 271 34.61 35.08 9.31
N ASN A 272 34.91 36.34 8.95
CA ASN A 272 35.28 36.68 7.58
C ASN A 272 36.44 35.84 7.03
N GLY A 273 36.24 35.25 5.85
CA GLY A 273 37.19 34.40 5.15
C GLY A 273 36.98 32.90 5.39
N ASP A 274 36.13 32.51 6.33
CA ASP A 274 35.72 31.12 6.49
C ASP A 274 34.86 30.66 5.31
N ARG A 275 34.93 29.36 5.01
CA ARG A 275 34.16 28.70 3.95
C ARG A 275 33.11 27.78 4.56
N ILE A 276 31.83 28.06 4.33
CA ILE A 276 30.70 27.28 4.84
C ILE A 276 30.15 26.37 3.75
N GLN A 277 29.85 25.13 4.13
CA GLN A 277 28.88 24.27 3.45
C GLN A 277 27.91 23.71 4.49
N ILE A 278 26.73 23.28 4.07
CA ILE A 278 25.75 22.61 4.91
C ILE A 278 25.47 21.23 4.33
N ASN A 279 25.35 20.21 5.18
CA ASN A 279 24.81 18.91 4.78
C ASN A 279 23.36 18.84 5.23
N VAL A 280 22.45 18.75 4.27
CA VAL A 280 21.01 18.58 4.46
C VAL A 280 20.57 17.23 3.92
N CYS A 281 19.49 16.69 4.47
CA CYS A 281 18.95 15.39 4.10
C CYS A 281 17.53 15.55 3.57
N ALA A 282 17.16 14.76 2.56
CA ALA A 282 15.76 14.61 2.18
C ALA A 282 15.04 13.63 3.11
N SER A 283 13.77 13.90 3.36
CA SER A 283 12.91 13.02 4.15
C SER A 283 12.95 11.58 3.65
N SER A 284 12.82 10.64 4.59
CA SER A 284 12.64 9.21 4.29
C SER A 284 11.32 8.88 3.58
N SER A 285 10.38 9.83 3.50
CA SER A 285 9.13 9.71 2.76
C SER A 285 9.28 10.23 1.33
N PHE A 286 9.01 9.40 0.33
CA PHE A 286 9.00 9.80 -1.09
C PHE A 286 7.94 10.88 -1.39
N GLY A 287 8.22 11.77 -2.34
CA GLY A 287 7.29 12.82 -2.78
C GLY A 287 6.94 13.82 -1.69
N SER A 288 7.89 14.10 -0.80
CA SER A 288 7.75 15.10 0.26
C SER A 288 8.85 16.16 0.12
N LEU A 289 8.73 17.23 0.88
CA LEU A 289 9.66 18.35 0.87
C LEU A 289 10.00 18.76 2.30
N GLU A 290 11.23 19.23 2.50
CA GLU A 290 11.70 19.78 3.77
C GLU A 290 12.33 21.14 3.54
N LEU A 291 12.05 22.09 4.45
CA LEU A 291 12.60 23.44 4.42
C LEU A 291 13.65 23.57 5.52
N PHE A 292 14.87 23.93 5.10
CA PHE A 292 15.99 24.26 5.96
C PHE A 292 16.35 25.74 5.81
N THR A 293 16.73 26.39 6.91
CA THR A 293 17.19 27.78 6.94
C THR A 293 18.61 27.83 7.50
N LEU A 294 19.55 28.42 6.77
CA LEU A 294 20.89 28.77 7.25
C LEU A 294 20.89 30.26 7.63
N ASP A 295 21.19 30.61 8.88
CA ASP A 295 21.39 32.00 9.32
C ASP A 295 22.81 32.24 9.85
N TYR A 296 23.38 33.41 9.56
CA TYR A 296 24.58 33.93 10.24
C TYR A 296 24.66 35.46 10.21
N GLY A 297 25.05 36.06 11.34
CA GLY A 297 25.11 37.52 11.49
C GLY A 297 23.69 38.14 11.47
N ASN A 298 23.39 38.88 10.41
CA ASN A 298 22.06 39.47 10.14
C ASN A 298 21.43 38.92 8.83
N HIS A 299 22.04 37.93 8.19
CA HIS A 299 21.54 37.33 6.95
C HIS A 299 21.16 35.88 7.17
N PHE A 300 20.13 35.45 6.47
CA PHE A 300 19.69 34.07 6.41
C PHE A 300 19.24 33.75 4.99
N ASP A 301 19.26 32.47 4.65
CA ASP A 301 18.60 31.98 3.46
C ASP A 301 18.01 30.58 3.65
N ASP A 302 17.08 30.22 2.78
CA ASP A 302 16.26 29.02 2.84
C ASP A 302 16.57 28.10 1.66
N VAL A 303 16.61 26.79 1.92
CA VAL A 303 16.70 25.76 0.88
C VAL A 303 15.54 24.77 1.04
N VAL A 304 14.83 24.51 -0.05
CA VAL A 304 13.83 23.44 -0.14
C VAL A 304 14.50 22.19 -0.69
N VAL A 305 14.36 21.09 0.05
CA VAL A 305 14.87 19.78 -0.33
C VAL A 305 13.68 18.89 -0.68
N TYR A 306 13.53 18.58 -1.96
CA TYR A 306 12.53 17.69 -2.51
C TYR A 306 13.02 16.23 -2.46
N SER A 307 12.18 15.31 -1.97
CA SER A 307 12.42 13.89 -2.10
C SER A 307 11.73 13.33 -3.35
N ASN A 308 12.48 12.56 -4.14
CA ASN A 308 11.98 11.94 -5.36
C ASN A 308 10.72 11.10 -5.11
N LEU A 309 9.87 10.97 -6.13
CA LEU A 309 8.68 10.11 -6.09
C LEU A 309 9.06 8.63 -5.96
N ALA A 310 8.19 7.84 -5.33
CA ALA A 310 8.41 6.41 -5.18
C ALA A 310 8.48 5.74 -6.57
N PRO A 311 9.48 4.87 -6.83
CA PRO A 311 9.56 4.17 -8.10
C PRO A 311 8.31 3.30 -8.31
N PRO A 312 7.79 3.19 -9.55
CA PRO A 312 6.56 2.45 -9.81
C PRO A 312 6.71 0.99 -9.41
N PRO A 313 5.64 0.34 -8.88
CA PRO A 313 5.71 -1.04 -8.43
C PRO A 313 6.13 -1.96 -9.58
N SER A 314 7.10 -2.83 -9.31
CA SER A 314 7.59 -3.81 -10.28
C SER A 314 6.42 -4.64 -10.85
N PRO A 315 6.37 -4.89 -12.17
CA PRO A 315 5.34 -5.72 -12.76
C PRO A 315 5.35 -7.12 -12.12
N PRO A 316 4.18 -7.76 -11.94
CA PRO A 316 4.12 -9.08 -11.32
C PRO A 316 4.97 -10.09 -12.11
N PRO A 317 5.67 -11.01 -11.42
CA PRO A 317 6.53 -11.99 -12.09
C PRO A 317 5.72 -12.81 -13.10
N SER A 318 6.29 -13.01 -14.28
CA SER A 318 5.66 -13.82 -15.32
C SER A 318 5.39 -15.24 -14.81
N PRO A 319 4.24 -15.85 -15.15
CA PRO A 319 3.95 -17.22 -14.74
C PRO A 319 5.03 -18.18 -15.25
N PRO A 320 5.40 -19.22 -14.49
CA PRO A 320 6.42 -20.16 -14.92
C PRO A 320 6.01 -20.86 -16.23
N PRO A 321 6.95 -21.16 -17.13
CA PRO A 321 6.65 -21.88 -18.36
C PRO A 321 6.06 -23.27 -18.04
N PRO A 322 5.10 -23.76 -18.85
CA PRO A 322 4.51 -25.07 -18.62
C PRO A 322 5.57 -26.17 -18.68
N SER A 323 5.47 -27.13 -17.75
CA SER A 323 6.38 -28.27 -17.66
C SER A 323 6.47 -29.02 -18.99
N PRO A 324 7.67 -29.43 -19.45
CA PRO A 324 7.80 -30.23 -20.65
C PRO A 324 7.09 -31.58 -20.48
N PRO A 325 6.48 -32.14 -21.54
CA PRO A 325 5.82 -33.44 -21.47
C PRO A 325 6.81 -34.55 -21.10
N PRO A 326 6.39 -35.57 -20.34
CA PRO A 326 7.26 -36.66 -19.93
C PRO A 326 7.78 -37.45 -21.15
N PRO A 327 9.03 -37.95 -21.13
CA PRO A 327 9.59 -38.72 -22.23
C PRO A 327 8.83 -40.03 -22.43
N SER A 328 8.66 -40.43 -23.69
CA SER A 328 7.99 -41.69 -24.04
C SER A 328 8.75 -42.90 -23.49
N PRO A 329 8.06 -43.93 -22.96
CA PRO A 329 8.72 -45.11 -22.42
C PRO A 329 9.45 -45.91 -23.52
N PRO A 330 10.62 -46.52 -23.22
CA PRO A 330 11.36 -47.32 -24.18
C PRO A 330 10.61 -48.63 -24.50
N PRO A 331 10.78 -49.20 -25.71
CA PRO A 331 10.16 -50.46 -26.10
C PRO A 331 10.73 -51.65 -25.28
N PRO A 332 9.91 -52.66 -24.97
CA PRO A 332 10.34 -53.81 -24.16
C PRO A 332 11.32 -54.72 -24.91
N SER A 333 12.37 -55.15 -24.20
CA SER A 333 13.37 -56.12 -24.68
C SER A 333 12.81 -57.55 -24.78
N PRO A 334 13.32 -58.39 -25.70
CA PRO A 334 12.89 -59.79 -25.83
C PRO A 334 13.35 -60.66 -24.63
N PRO A 335 12.61 -61.73 -24.28
CA PRO A 335 12.88 -62.53 -23.09
C PRO A 335 14.04 -63.52 -23.25
N LEU A 336 14.75 -63.77 -22.16
CA LEU A 336 15.80 -64.78 -22.01
C LEU A 336 15.30 -66.03 -21.23
N PRO A 337 15.94 -67.20 -21.36
CA PRO A 337 15.48 -68.46 -20.75
C PRO A 337 15.65 -68.51 -19.21
N PRO A 338 14.87 -69.35 -18.51
CA PRO A 338 14.71 -69.26 -17.04
C PRO A 338 15.80 -69.98 -16.22
N PRO A 339 16.31 -69.35 -15.13
CA PRO A 339 17.08 -69.98 -14.06
C PRO A 339 16.16 -70.43 -12.87
N PRO A 340 16.67 -71.14 -11.84
CA PRO A 340 15.84 -71.96 -10.95
C PRO A 340 15.15 -71.21 -9.78
N SER A 341 14.02 -71.77 -9.33
CA SER A 341 13.10 -71.23 -8.31
C SER A 341 13.69 -71.22 -6.88
N PRO A 342 13.68 -70.07 -6.19
CA PRO A 342 12.89 -69.91 -4.94
C PRO A 342 12.38 -68.45 -4.75
N PRO A 343 11.70 -68.05 -3.63
CA PRO A 343 11.16 -68.81 -2.51
C PRO A 343 9.61 -68.72 -2.41
N SER A 344 9.02 -69.18 -1.30
CA SER A 344 7.57 -69.17 -1.03
C SER A 344 6.94 -67.76 -1.10
N PRO A 345 5.69 -67.62 -1.57
CA PRO A 345 5.02 -66.33 -1.68
C PRO A 345 4.72 -65.69 -0.31
N PRO A 346 4.63 -64.35 -0.24
CA PRO A 346 4.12 -63.65 0.95
C PRO A 346 2.66 -64.04 1.24
N PRO A 347 2.17 -63.84 2.48
CA PRO A 347 0.76 -64.06 2.80
C PRO A 347 -0.15 -63.20 1.90
N PRO A 348 -1.37 -63.66 1.57
CA PRO A 348 -2.30 -62.89 0.75
C PRO A 348 -2.52 -61.50 1.33
N ASP A 349 -2.57 -60.48 0.47
CA ASP A 349 -3.10 -59.19 0.90
C ASP A 349 -4.62 -59.35 1.13
N PHE A 350 -5.09 -58.85 2.26
CA PHE A 350 -6.49 -58.89 2.65
C PHE A 350 -7.15 -57.50 2.50
N LYS A 351 -6.46 -56.54 1.88
CA LYS A 351 -6.93 -55.17 1.69
C LYS A 351 -7.32 -54.93 0.25
N ALA A 352 -8.53 -54.41 0.06
CA ALA A 352 -8.94 -53.86 -1.21
C ALA A 352 -8.08 -52.66 -1.60
N ASP A 353 -7.94 -52.43 -2.91
CA ASP A 353 -7.36 -51.20 -3.45
C ASP A 353 -8.24 -49.99 -3.11
N GLU A 354 -7.63 -48.81 -2.97
CA GLU A 354 -8.37 -47.55 -2.81
C GLU A 354 -9.18 -47.23 -4.08
N PHE A 355 -10.39 -46.71 -3.91
CA PHE A 355 -11.25 -46.26 -5.00
C PHE A 355 -11.74 -44.83 -4.76
N GLU A 356 -12.03 -44.12 -5.86
CA GLU A 356 -12.71 -42.83 -5.84
C GLU A 356 -14.04 -42.96 -6.60
N LEU A 357 -15.16 -42.63 -5.95
CA LEU A 357 -16.44 -42.31 -6.58
C LEU A 357 -16.40 -40.91 -7.20
N GLY A 358 -15.56 -40.04 -6.62
CA GLY A 358 -15.02 -38.82 -7.22
C GLY A 358 -16.04 -37.93 -7.93
N ILE A 359 -16.85 -37.16 -7.18
CA ILE A 359 -17.32 -35.80 -7.53
C ILE A 359 -18.30 -35.23 -6.47
N TYR A 360 -18.29 -33.90 -6.34
CA TYR A 360 -19.32 -33.09 -5.68
C TYR A 360 -20.23 -32.46 -6.73
N VAL A 361 -21.54 -32.75 -6.74
CA VAL A 361 -22.47 -32.11 -7.71
C VAL A 361 -23.13 -30.90 -7.06
N GLU A 362 -22.73 -29.70 -7.51
CA GLU A 362 -23.15 -28.42 -6.92
C GLU A 362 -24.62 -28.08 -7.12
N SER A 363 -25.27 -28.58 -8.19
CA SER A 363 -26.69 -28.34 -8.44
C SER A 363 -27.34 -29.48 -9.23
N VAL A 364 -28.48 -29.95 -8.72
CA VAL A 364 -29.35 -30.96 -9.32
C VAL A 364 -30.79 -30.45 -9.22
N SER A 365 -31.65 -30.77 -10.19
CA SER A 365 -33.08 -30.44 -10.11
C SER A 365 -33.80 -31.35 -9.10
N LEU A 366 -34.96 -30.91 -8.58
CA LEU A 366 -35.86 -31.78 -7.80
C LEU A 366 -36.14 -33.09 -8.56
N ASP A 367 -36.27 -34.20 -7.81
CA ASP A 367 -36.54 -35.56 -8.31
C ASP A 367 -35.54 -36.15 -9.34
N GLN A 368 -34.51 -35.41 -9.73
CA GLN A 368 -33.51 -35.90 -10.68
C GLN A 368 -32.51 -36.83 -9.97
N CYS A 369 -32.22 -37.97 -10.59
CA CYS A 369 -31.21 -38.92 -10.12
C CYS A 369 -29.93 -38.85 -10.95
N ILE A 370 -28.79 -38.97 -10.28
CA ILE A 370 -27.43 -39.02 -10.83
C ILE A 370 -26.80 -40.36 -10.46
N THR A 371 -25.89 -40.84 -11.31
CA THR A 371 -25.19 -42.11 -11.15
C THR A 371 -23.68 -41.88 -11.16
N PHE A 372 -22.98 -42.41 -10.16
CA PHE A 372 -21.56 -42.20 -9.87
C PHE A 372 -20.74 -43.49 -10.06
N PRO A 373 -19.48 -43.41 -10.54
CA PRO A 373 -18.78 -42.17 -10.98
C PRO A 373 -19.37 -41.55 -12.26
N GLY A 374 -20.02 -42.34 -13.10
CA GLY A 374 -20.77 -41.87 -14.27
C GLY A 374 -21.67 -42.96 -14.84
N LEU A 375 -22.59 -42.63 -15.75
CA LEU A 375 -23.60 -43.57 -16.30
C LEU A 375 -23.00 -44.87 -16.88
N ASN A 376 -21.82 -44.80 -17.49
CA ASN A 376 -21.11 -45.93 -18.09
C ASN A 376 -19.81 -46.30 -17.34
N GLU A 377 -19.55 -45.65 -16.20
CA GLU A 377 -18.33 -45.81 -15.41
C GLU A 377 -18.65 -46.52 -14.09
N PHE A 378 -17.68 -47.30 -13.60
CA PHE A 378 -17.87 -48.23 -12.50
C PHE A 378 -16.58 -48.33 -11.68
N VAL A 379 -16.72 -48.35 -10.36
CA VAL A 379 -15.64 -48.76 -9.45
C VAL A 379 -15.51 -50.28 -9.58
N THR A 380 -14.33 -50.77 -9.97
CA THR A 380 -14.08 -52.22 -10.03
C THR A 380 -13.46 -52.66 -8.71
N VAL A 381 -14.05 -53.67 -8.07
CA VAL A 381 -13.49 -54.27 -6.85
C VAL A 381 -12.18 -54.97 -7.21
N SER A 382 -11.07 -54.55 -6.58
CA SER A 382 -9.75 -55.16 -6.72
C SER A 382 -8.99 -55.15 -5.38
N GLY A 383 -7.87 -55.87 -5.32
CA GLY A 383 -7.03 -56.01 -4.12
C GLY A 383 -7.48 -57.11 -3.13
N LEU A 384 -8.71 -57.64 -3.24
CA LEU A 384 -9.12 -58.77 -2.39
C LEU A 384 -8.31 -60.04 -2.75
N GLY A 385 -8.03 -60.90 -1.77
CA GLY A 385 -7.42 -62.20 -2.04
C GLY A 385 -8.30 -63.09 -2.92
N ASP A 386 -7.68 -63.93 -3.76
CA ASP A 386 -8.41 -64.86 -4.63
C ASP A 386 -9.38 -65.74 -3.82
N SER A 387 -10.68 -65.71 -4.18
CA SER A 387 -11.81 -66.34 -3.47
C SER A 387 -12.37 -65.60 -2.24
N LEU A 388 -11.87 -64.42 -1.87
CA LEU A 388 -12.47 -63.63 -0.79
C LEU A 388 -13.72 -62.88 -1.28
N GLN A 389 -14.81 -62.96 -0.52
CA GLN A 389 -15.96 -62.07 -0.66
C GLN A 389 -16.00 -61.11 0.53
N VAL A 390 -16.34 -59.86 0.27
CA VAL A 390 -16.55 -58.84 1.30
C VAL A 390 -17.94 -58.22 1.17
N GLU A 391 -18.50 -57.80 2.28
CA GLU A 391 -19.80 -57.14 2.32
C GLU A 391 -19.64 -55.68 1.87
N ALA A 392 -20.49 -55.26 0.92
CA ALA A 392 -20.61 -53.90 0.43
C ALA A 392 -21.93 -53.29 0.90
N TRP A 393 -21.88 -52.08 1.43
CA TRP A 393 -23.05 -51.39 1.99
C TRP A 393 -23.02 -49.87 1.74
N LEU A 394 -24.17 -49.22 1.94
CA LEU A 394 -24.34 -47.77 1.86
C LEU A 394 -24.66 -47.18 3.24
N GLU A 395 -23.90 -46.16 3.65
CA GLU A 395 -24.10 -45.38 4.88
C GLU A 395 -24.61 -43.97 4.52
N GLU A 396 -25.65 -43.45 5.18
CA GLU A 396 -26.05 -42.05 5.03
C GLU A 396 -25.03 -41.13 5.73
N GLY A 397 -24.45 -40.20 4.98
CA GLY A 397 -23.32 -39.39 5.47
C GLY A 397 -23.77 -38.17 6.27
N ALA A 398 -23.42 -38.12 7.56
CA ALA A 398 -23.59 -36.92 8.38
C ALA A 398 -22.51 -35.87 8.06
N TYR A 399 -22.93 -34.64 7.74
CA TYR A 399 -22.00 -33.56 7.44
C TYR A 399 -21.43 -32.93 8.73
N ALA A 400 -20.15 -33.16 8.99
CA ALA A 400 -19.40 -32.31 9.90
C ALA A 400 -19.09 -30.99 9.17
N ALA A 401 -19.58 -29.87 9.70
CA ALA A 401 -19.07 -28.58 9.31
C ALA A 401 -17.59 -28.46 9.72
N ASP A 402 -16.84 -27.72 8.89
CA ASP A 402 -15.50 -27.17 9.13
C ASP A 402 -14.26 -27.99 8.71
N ALA A 403 -13.33 -27.23 8.11
CA ALA A 403 -11.88 -27.42 7.97
C ALA A 403 -11.31 -28.41 6.93
N HIS A 404 -10.39 -27.86 6.12
CA HIS A 404 -9.32 -28.58 5.40
C HIS A 404 -8.40 -29.35 6.38
N THR A 405 -8.76 -30.56 6.82
CA THR A 405 -7.84 -31.42 7.58
C THR A 405 -7.93 -32.89 7.16
N ARG A 406 -6.95 -33.36 6.38
CA ARG A 406 -6.60 -34.80 6.36
C ARG A 406 -6.13 -35.19 7.76
N ARG A 407 -6.86 -36.05 8.49
CA ARG A 407 -6.30 -37.17 9.29
C ARG A 407 -7.39 -38.06 9.90
N SER A 408 -7.47 -39.27 9.34
CA SER A 408 -7.53 -40.57 10.03
C SER A 408 -8.24 -40.70 11.38
N LEU A 409 -9.23 -41.59 11.45
CA LEU A 409 -9.46 -42.39 12.65
C LEU A 409 -9.45 -43.91 12.35
N LEU A 410 -8.41 -44.56 12.89
CA LEU A 410 -8.39 -45.93 13.42
C LEU A 410 -8.96 -47.08 12.55
N ALA A 411 -8.07 -47.69 11.77
CA ALA A 411 -8.16 -49.13 11.53
C ALA A 411 -7.84 -49.87 12.84
N TYR A 412 -8.87 -50.41 13.51
CA TYR A 412 -8.70 -51.44 14.54
C TYR A 412 -8.93 -52.83 13.94
N ASN A 413 -8.22 -53.81 14.49
CA ASN A 413 -8.17 -55.19 14.01
C ASN A 413 -9.55 -55.87 13.91
N ASN A 414 -9.64 -56.84 13.01
CA ASN A 414 -10.69 -57.85 12.83
C ASN A 414 -11.51 -58.20 14.10
N THR A 415 -12.61 -57.48 14.30
CA THR A 415 -13.88 -57.96 14.86
C THR A 415 -14.93 -56.91 14.53
N ALA A 416 -16.01 -57.28 13.84
CA ALA A 416 -17.22 -56.47 13.78
C ALA A 416 -17.97 -56.61 15.12
N PRO A 417 -18.23 -55.53 15.89
CA PRO A 417 -18.98 -55.61 17.12
C PRO A 417 -20.23 -54.74 17.07
N TRP A 418 -21.33 -55.37 16.66
CA TRP A 418 -22.70 -55.13 17.12
C TRP A 418 -23.25 -53.68 17.15
N ASN A 419 -24.30 -53.50 16.34
CA ASN A 419 -25.42 -52.61 16.62
C ASN A 419 -25.14 -51.10 16.58
N TRP A 420 -24.71 -50.61 15.42
CA TRP A 420 -25.12 -49.28 14.97
C TRP A 420 -26.40 -49.43 14.15
N SER A 421 -27.49 -48.85 14.65
CA SER A 421 -28.69 -48.59 13.84
C SER A 421 -28.43 -47.35 12.98
N GLU A 422 -27.40 -47.39 12.15
CA GLU A 422 -27.17 -46.40 11.11
C GLU A 422 -28.26 -46.59 10.05
N ALA A 423 -28.99 -45.51 9.77
CA ALA A 423 -30.11 -45.57 8.86
C ALA A 423 -29.58 -45.92 7.46
N ALA A 424 -30.04 -47.06 6.92
CA ALA A 424 -29.91 -47.33 5.50
C ALA A 424 -30.52 -46.12 4.76
N PRO A 425 -29.79 -45.45 3.85
CA PRO A 425 -30.30 -44.28 3.18
C PRO A 425 -31.62 -44.63 2.47
N GLY A 426 -32.57 -43.71 2.55
CA GLY A 426 -33.92 -43.92 2.02
C GLY A 426 -33.96 -44.26 0.52
N PRO A 427 -35.16 -44.45 -0.08
CA PRO A 427 -35.31 -44.92 -1.47
C PRO A 427 -34.71 -43.98 -2.54
N TRP A 428 -34.15 -42.85 -2.12
CA TRP A 428 -33.36 -41.93 -2.93
C TRP A 428 -31.92 -42.40 -3.19
N ALA A 429 -31.42 -43.45 -2.54
CA ALA A 429 -30.10 -44.04 -2.83
C ALA A 429 -30.21 -45.51 -3.24
N THR A 430 -29.39 -45.97 -4.19
CA THR A 430 -29.40 -47.34 -4.69
C THR A 430 -28.01 -47.79 -5.12
N LEU A 431 -27.57 -48.95 -4.63
CA LEU A 431 -26.35 -49.61 -5.09
C LEU A 431 -26.64 -50.46 -6.33
N LEU A 432 -25.77 -50.34 -7.33
CA LEU A 432 -25.75 -51.21 -8.50
C LEU A 432 -24.46 -52.04 -8.49
N VAL A 433 -24.60 -53.34 -8.68
CA VAL A 433 -23.49 -54.28 -8.87
C VAL A 433 -23.63 -54.89 -10.26
N ASN A 434 -22.57 -54.80 -11.07
CA ASN A 434 -22.56 -55.21 -12.47
C ASN A 434 -23.75 -54.62 -13.26
N ALA A 435 -23.97 -53.31 -13.10
CA ALA A 435 -25.10 -52.53 -13.65
C ALA A 435 -26.51 -52.99 -13.24
N THR A 436 -26.63 -53.91 -12.27
CA THR A 436 -27.91 -54.41 -11.76
C THR A 436 -28.19 -53.81 -10.38
N SER A 437 -29.39 -53.24 -10.18
CA SER A 437 -29.82 -52.76 -8.85
C SER A 437 -29.90 -53.92 -7.86
N VAL A 438 -29.30 -53.76 -6.69
CA VAL A 438 -29.27 -54.81 -5.64
C VAL A 438 -29.74 -54.26 -4.29
N SER A 439 -30.29 -55.15 -3.46
CA SER A 439 -30.44 -54.89 -2.03
C SER A 439 -29.07 -54.93 -1.36
N TYR A 440 -28.75 -53.94 -0.55
CA TYR A 440 -27.57 -53.93 0.31
C TYR A 440 -27.97 -54.28 1.76
N PRO A 441 -27.06 -54.85 2.58
CA PRO A 441 -25.70 -55.26 2.21
C PRO A 441 -25.65 -56.43 1.21
N ILE A 442 -24.55 -56.52 0.44
CA ILE A 442 -24.33 -57.57 -0.56
C ILE A 442 -22.87 -58.00 -0.61
N ASN A 443 -22.61 -59.30 -0.81
CA ASN A 443 -21.25 -59.81 -1.01
C ASN A 443 -20.73 -59.46 -2.41
N VAL A 444 -19.53 -58.90 -2.47
CA VAL A 444 -18.79 -58.57 -3.69
C VAL A 444 -17.40 -59.21 -3.69
N SER A 445 -16.84 -59.41 -4.88
CA SER A 445 -15.59 -60.12 -5.15
C SER A 445 -14.74 -59.38 -6.18
N ASN A 446 -13.46 -59.73 -6.32
CA ASN A 446 -12.59 -59.11 -7.33
C ASN A 446 -13.19 -59.23 -8.74
N GLY A 447 -13.27 -58.10 -9.44
CA GLY A 447 -13.86 -57.97 -10.77
C GLY A 447 -15.33 -57.51 -10.78
N ASP A 448 -16.02 -57.49 -9.64
CA ASP A 448 -17.37 -56.90 -9.55
C ASP A 448 -17.32 -55.38 -9.77
N ARG A 449 -18.30 -54.85 -10.51
CA ARG A 449 -18.37 -53.46 -10.95
C ARG A 449 -19.46 -52.71 -10.17
N LEU A 450 -19.06 -51.90 -9.21
CA LEU A 450 -19.93 -51.12 -8.33
C LEU A 450 -20.24 -49.76 -8.96
N GLN A 451 -21.47 -49.29 -8.74
CA GLN A 451 -21.94 -47.99 -9.22
C GLN A 451 -23.06 -47.50 -8.28
N LEU A 452 -23.10 -46.21 -7.96
CA LEU A 452 -24.05 -45.64 -6.98
C LEU A 452 -25.03 -44.71 -7.69
N LYS A 453 -26.33 -44.91 -7.50
CA LYS A 453 -27.38 -43.98 -7.96
C LYS A 453 -27.96 -43.22 -6.78
N MET A 454 -28.02 -41.88 -6.88
CA MET A 454 -28.58 -40.99 -5.86
C MET A 454 -29.60 -40.05 -6.50
N CYS A 455 -30.73 -39.80 -5.84
CA CYS A 455 -31.78 -38.90 -6.26
C CYS A 455 -31.85 -37.67 -5.35
N ALA A 456 -32.04 -36.50 -5.96
CA ALA A 456 -32.24 -35.24 -5.27
C ALA A 456 -33.46 -35.30 -4.33
N ALA A 457 -33.61 -34.28 -3.49
CA ALA A 457 -34.83 -34.14 -2.71
C ALA A 457 -36.03 -33.87 -3.63
N ASP A 458 -37.19 -34.37 -3.22
CA ASP A 458 -38.50 -34.06 -3.80
C ASP A 458 -38.99 -32.65 -3.39
N THR A 459 -38.42 -32.14 -2.30
CA THR A 459 -38.77 -30.87 -1.66
C THR A 459 -37.53 -30.14 -1.14
N TYR A 460 -37.58 -28.80 -1.19
CA TYR A 460 -36.71 -27.97 -0.37
C TYR A 460 -37.27 -27.99 1.06
N LEU A 461 -36.43 -28.34 2.03
CA LEU A 461 -36.73 -28.34 3.48
C LEU A 461 -36.05 -27.16 4.16
#